data_AF-A0A958YXT3-F1
#
_entry.id   AF-A0A958YXT3-F1
#
_cell.length_a   1.000
_cell.length_b   1.000
_cell.length_c   1.000
_cell.angle_alpha   90.00
_cell.angle_beta   90.00
_cell.angle_gamma   90.00
#
_symmetry.space_group_name_H-M   'P 1'
#
loop_
_entity.id
_entity.type
_entity.pdbx_description
1 polymer ?
#
loop_
_entity_poly.entity_id
_entity_poly.type
_entity_poly.pdbx_seq_one_letter_code
_entity_poly.pdbx_strand_id
1 'polypeptide(L)' 'LWGDDRTDEDQIGASYPELEWAMQMDEQGKKASDFTGRQKEVFEIYKRFNRANKHKMIPIPVCEIPEELKN' A
#
# COMPACT_ATOMS: atom_id res chain seq x y z
N LEU A 1 16.11 24.31 11.73
CA LEU A 1 14.87 24.44 10.93
C LEU A 1 15.10 23.59 9.69
N TRP A 2 14.32 22.52 9.53
CA TRP A 2 14.34 21.49 8.47
C TRP A 2 15.14 21.87 7.20
N GLY A 3 16.41 21.46 7.15
CA GLY A 3 17.31 21.69 6.02
C GLY A 3 17.56 20.39 5.26
N ASP A 4 16.48 19.74 4.82
CA ASP A 4 16.57 18.44 4.18
C ASP A 4 15.59 18.42 3.01
N ASP A 5 16.10 18.72 1.82
CA ASP A 5 15.40 18.75 0.53
C ASP A 5 14.96 17.34 0.06
N ARG A 6 14.58 16.47 1.00
CA ARG A 6 14.13 15.11 0.68
C ARG A 6 12.77 15.17 0.00
N THR A 7 12.71 14.62 -1.21
CA THR A 7 11.47 14.49 -1.96
C THR A 7 10.63 13.32 -1.42
N ASP A 8 9.33 13.31 -1.72
CA ASP A 8 8.45 12.19 -1.33
C ASP A 8 8.96 10.85 -1.88
N GLU A 9 9.57 10.86 -3.07
CA GLU A 9 10.16 9.69 -3.71
C GLU A 9 11.35 9.13 -2.91
N ASP A 10 12.19 10.02 -2.35
CA ASP A 10 13.31 9.63 -1.48
C ASP A 10 12.81 9.03 -0.15
N GLN A 11 11.68 9.51 0.36
CA GLN A 11 11.08 8.98 1.60
C GLN A 11 10.40 7.63 1.39
N ILE A 12 9.77 7.43 0.23
CA ILE A 12 9.05 6.19 -0.12
C ILE A 12 10.03 5.13 -0.64
N GLY A 13 11.13 5.54 -1.28
CA GLY A 13 12.10 4.67 -1.94
C GLY A 13 11.65 4.17 -3.32
N ALA A 14 10.63 4.81 -3.90
CA ALA A 14 10.08 4.51 -5.21
C ALA A 14 9.56 5.79 -5.86
N SER A 15 9.70 5.87 -7.19
CA SER A 15 9.18 6.99 -7.98
C SER A 15 7.67 6.88 -8.23
N TYR A 16 7.02 7.99 -8.56
CA TYR A 16 5.59 7.98 -8.88
C TYR A 16 5.20 6.98 -10.00
N PRO A 17 5.91 6.92 -11.15
CA PRO A 17 5.59 5.95 -12.20
C PRO A 17 5.74 4.49 -11.76
N GLU A 18 6.71 4.22 -10.89
CA GLU A 18 6.92 2.89 -10.30
C GLU A 18 5.73 2.46 -9.42
N LEU A 19 5.20 3.39 -8.61
CA LEU A 19 4.03 3.14 -7.77
C LEU A 19 2.75 2.96 -8.58
N GLU A 20 2.54 3.77 -9.62
CA GLU A 20 1.39 3.62 -10.53
C GLU A 20 1.40 2.24 -11.21
N TRP A 21 2.58 1.81 -11.68
CA TRP A 21 2.74 0.47 -12.22
C TRP A 21 2.40 -0.61 -11.19
N ALA A 22 2.88 -0.48 -9.95
CA ALA A 22 2.59 -1.46 -8.90
C ALA A 22 1.10 -1.51 -8.54
N MET A 23 0.41 -0.36 -8.53
CA MET A 23 -1.04 -0.28 -8.34
C MET A 23 -1.80 -1.03 -9.43
N GLN A 24 -1.45 -0.81 -10.70
CA GLN A 24 -2.07 -1.51 -11.84
C GLN A 24 -1.86 -3.02 -11.76
N MET A 25 -0.66 -3.48 -11.37
CA MET A 25 -0.37 -4.90 -11.21
C MET A 25 -1.14 -5.53 -10.05
N ASP A 26 -1.36 -4.79 -8.94
CA ASP A 26 -2.14 -5.29 -7.81
C ASP A 26 -3.62 -5.41 -8.16
N GLU A 27 -4.17 -4.44 -8.91
CA GLU A 27 -5.53 -4.51 -9.45
C GLU A 27 -5.73 -5.70 -10.41
N GLN A 28 -4.69 -6.07 -11.16
CA GLN A 28 -4.68 -7.27 -12.01
C GLN A 28 -4.49 -8.58 -11.22
N GLY A 29 -4.36 -8.52 -9.89
CA GLY A 29 -4.22 -9.69 -9.02
C GLY A 29 -2.84 -10.35 -9.08
N LYS A 30 -1.81 -9.63 -9.56
CA LYS A 30 -0.43 -10.13 -9.58
C LYS A 30 0.17 -10.19 -8.19
N LYS A 31 1.18 -11.04 -8.02
CA LYS A 31 1.90 -11.24 -6.76
C LYS A 31 3.35 -10.79 -6.90
N ALA A 32 3.98 -10.45 -5.78
CA ALA A 32 5.41 -10.11 -5.74
C ALA A 32 6.31 -11.24 -6.32
N SER A 33 5.84 -12.49 -6.30
CA SER A 33 6.52 -13.65 -6.90
C SER A 33 6.57 -13.61 -8.42
N ASP A 34 5.70 -12.84 -9.07
CA ASP A 34 5.60 -12.76 -10.53
C ASP A 34 6.64 -11.78 -11.11
N PHE A 35 7.33 -11.04 -10.25
CA PHE A 35 8.29 -10.01 -10.62
C PHE A 35 9.69 -10.32 -10.07
N THR A 36 10.71 -9.73 -10.69
CA THR A 36 12.11 -9.85 -10.26
C THR A 36 12.81 -8.49 -10.27
N GLY A 37 13.89 -8.35 -9.50
CA GLY A 37 14.67 -7.12 -9.41
C GLY A 37 13.87 -5.92 -8.89
N ARG A 38 14.05 -4.75 -9.52
CA ARG A 38 13.46 -3.47 -9.10
C ARG A 38 11.93 -3.50 -9.04
N GLN A 39 11.29 -4.15 -10.02
CA GLN A 39 9.83 -4.30 -10.07
C GLN A 39 9.28 -5.05 -8.85
N LYS A 40 9.99 -6.08 -8.38
CA LYS A 40 9.62 -6.79 -7.16
C LYS A 40 9.73 -5.89 -5.94
N GLU A 41 10.84 -5.17 -5.80
CA GLU A 41 11.06 -4.24 -4.68
C GLU A 41 9.98 -3.17 -4.61
N VAL A 42 9.70 -2.52 -5.74
CA VAL A 42 8.65 -1.49 -5.86
C VAL A 42 7.28 -2.08 -5.50
N PHE A 43 6.95 -3.27 -6.00
CA PHE A 43 5.68 -3.91 -5.69
C PHE A 43 5.56 -4.26 -4.20
N GLU A 44 6.65 -4.73 -3.57
CA GLU A 44 6.69 -4.99 -2.13
C GLU A 44 6.55 -3.72 -1.29
N ILE A 45 7.23 -2.63 -1.68
CA ILE A 45 7.10 -1.30 -1.08
C ILE A 45 5.63 -0.85 -1.14
N TYR A 46 5.04 -0.88 -2.32
CA TYR A 46 3.63 -0.55 -2.53
C TYR A 46 2.71 -1.39 -1.64
N LYS A 47 2.83 -2.73 -1.66
CA LYS A 47 1.96 -3.61 -0.86
C LYS A 47 2.10 -3.35 0.64
N ARG A 48 3.32 -3.08 1.12
CA ARG A 48 3.59 -2.75 2.52
C ARG A 48 2.86 -1.46 2.92
N PHE A 49 3.03 -0.39 2.14
CA PHE A 49 2.40 0.89 2.42
C PHE A 49 0.89 0.86 2.23
N ASN A 50 0.38 0.22 1.17
CA ASN A 50 -1.05 0.05 0.92
C ASN A 50 -1.72 -0.67 2.10
N ARG A 51 -1.13 -1.76 2.61
CA ARG A 51 -1.65 -2.46 3.78
C ARG A 51 -1.62 -1.60 5.05
N ALA A 52 -0.49 -0.93 5.31
CA ALA A 52 -0.34 -0.09 6.50
C ALA A 52 -1.30 1.11 6.48
N ASN A 53 -1.49 1.73 5.32
CA ASN A 53 -2.33 2.92 5.12
C ASN A 53 -3.79 2.60 4.80
N LYS A 54 -4.19 1.32 4.78
CA LYS A 54 -5.57 0.91 4.45
C LYS A 54 -6.62 1.56 5.35
N HIS A 55 -6.25 1.91 6.58
CA HIS A 55 -7.09 2.66 7.53
C HIS A 55 -7.40 4.11 7.09
N LYS A 56 -6.66 4.68 6.14
CA LYS A 56 -6.92 5.99 5.53
C LYS A 56 -7.84 5.89 4.31
N MET A 57 -8.07 4.69 3.81
CA MET A 57 -8.87 4.43 2.61
C MET A 57 -10.21 3.76 2.94
N ILE A 58 -10.22 2.90 3.97
CA ILE A 58 -11.40 2.17 4.41
C ILE A 58 -11.92 2.82 5.69
N PRO A 59 -13.26 3.01 5.82
CA PRO A 59 -13.85 3.49 7.05
C PRO A 59 -13.48 2.61 8.25
N ILE A 60 -13.52 3.21 9.44
CA ILE A 60 -13.23 2.51 10.69
C ILE A 60 -14.12 1.27 10.77
N PRO A 61 -13.54 0.07 10.94
CA PRO A 61 -14.33 -1.15 11.02
C PRO A 61 -15.22 -1.09 12.26
N VAL A 62 -16.52 -1.29 12.07
CA VAL A 62 -17.49 -1.40 13.15
C VAL A 62 -17.77 -2.88 13.44
N CYS A 63 -17.88 -3.22 14.72
CA CYS A 63 -18.27 -4.56 15.14
C CYS A 63 -19.79 -4.69 15.02
N GLU A 64 -20.26 -5.47 14.07
CA GLU A 64 -21.66 -5.87 13.99
C GLU A 64 -21.89 -7.06 14.92
N ILE A 65 -22.63 -6.83 16.00
CA ILE A 65 -23.02 -7.89 16.93
C ILE A 65 -24.14 -8.69 16.27
N PRO A 66 -23.99 -10.02 16.08
CA PRO A 66 -25.06 -10.88 15.60
C PRO A 66 -26.30 -10.76 16.47
N GLU A 67 -27.49 -10.80 15.86
CA GLU A 67 -28.74 -10.62 16.58
C GLU A 67 -28.94 -11.69 17.67
N GLU A 68 -28.41 -12.89 17.45
CA GLU A 68 -28.36 -14.00 18.42
C GLU A 68 -27.66 -13.65 19.74
N LEU A 69 -26.78 -12.63 19.73
CA LEU A 69 -26.03 -12.16 20.89
C LEU A 69 -26.57 -10.82 21.43
N LYS A 70 -27.57 -10.22 20.78
CA LYS A 70 -28.28 -9.04 21.27
C LYS A 70 -29.53 -9.51 22.01
N ASN A 71 -29.41 -9.68 23.32
CA ASN A 71 -30.52 -10.05 24.20
C ASN A 71 -31.62 -8.98 24.24
#